data_AF-A0A0G0ENA8-F1
#
_entry.id   AF-A0A0G0ENA8-F1
#
_cell.length_a   1.000
_cell.length_b   1.000
_cell.length_c   1.000
_cell.angle_alpha   90.00
_cell.angle_beta   90.00
_cell.angle_gamma   90.00
#
_symmetry.space_group_name_H-M   'P 1'
#
loop_
_entity.id
_entity.type
_entity.pdbx_description
1 polymer ?
#
loop_
_entity_poly.entity_id
_entity_poly.type
_entity_poly.pdbx_seq_one_letter_code
_entity_poly.pdbx_strand_id
1 'polypeptide(L)'
;MTFGNFKAPKNTDKYYWTRHSVGKMMQYGLSAQRAIRVIRSYQRIELGVAKNTVAVMQPVSVKTDKDGKKKWSQEIWVMYQSHKVRNSKSQILNLKQTSSSSPSVATDRLKNQLFSQNQLKIISVWRYPGVSPKNNPIPSEILEEVGDMI
;
A
#
# COMPACT_ATOMS: atom_id res chain seq x y z
N MET A 1 -4.56 -6.62 29.38
CA MET A 1 -3.96 -5.65 28.43
C MET A 1 -5.06 -5.20 27.49
N THR A 2 -5.57 -3.96 27.63
CA THR A 2 -6.59 -3.44 26.72
C THR A 2 -5.92 -3.06 25.40
N PHE A 3 -6.03 -3.94 24.40
CA PHE A 3 -5.78 -3.52 23.02
C PHE A 3 -6.82 -2.44 22.73
N GLY A 4 -6.40 -1.17 22.79
CA GLY A 4 -7.29 -0.03 22.58
C GLY A 4 -8.10 -0.22 21.31
N ASN A 5 -9.36 0.21 21.32
CA ASN A 5 -10.41 0.00 20.31
C ASN A 5 -9.91 -0.04 18.85
N PHE A 6 -9.35 -1.18 18.42
CA PHE A 6 -8.76 -1.35 17.11
C PHE A 6 -9.87 -1.58 16.09
N LYS A 7 -9.98 -0.66 15.14
CA LYS A 7 -10.92 -0.78 14.03
C LYS A 7 -10.20 -1.36 12.83
N ALA A 8 -10.46 -2.63 12.54
CA ALA A 8 -9.96 -3.28 11.33
C ALA A 8 -10.44 -2.51 10.09
N PRO A 9 -9.56 -2.27 9.10
CA PRO A 9 -9.97 -1.61 7.88
C PRO A 9 -10.92 -2.46 7.05
N LYS A 10 -11.82 -1.78 6.35
CA LYS A 10 -12.64 -2.39 5.30
C LYS A 10 -11.91 -2.26 3.95
N ASN A 11 -12.06 -3.29 3.13
CA ASN A 11 -11.59 -3.25 1.75
C ASN A 11 -12.42 -2.24 0.96
N THR A 12 -11.76 -1.51 0.08
CA THR A 12 -12.37 -0.53 -0.84
C THR A 12 -11.83 -0.74 -2.23
N ASP A 13 -12.42 -0.11 -3.24
CA ASP A 13 -11.96 -0.21 -4.63
C ASP A 13 -10.47 0.15 -4.80
N LYS A 14 -9.96 1.01 -3.91
CA LYS A 14 -8.57 1.48 -3.94
C LYS A 14 -7.60 0.67 -3.08
N TYR A 15 -8.07 0.09 -1.97
CA TYR A 15 -7.19 -0.58 -1.01
C TYR A 15 -7.78 -1.93 -0.60
N TYR A 16 -7.01 -2.98 -0.81
CA TYR A 16 -7.27 -4.31 -0.27
C TYR A 16 -6.31 -4.58 0.88
N TRP A 17 -6.85 -4.90 2.06
CA TRP A 17 -6.06 -5.19 3.25
C TRP A 17 -5.98 -6.70 3.46
N THR A 18 -4.77 -7.25 3.36
CA THR A 18 -4.54 -8.66 3.67
C THR A 18 -4.66 -8.93 5.17
N ARG A 19 -4.94 -10.17 5.56
CA ARG A 19 -4.96 -10.60 6.96
C ARG A 19 -3.65 -10.28 7.68
N HIS A 20 -2.51 -10.44 6.98
CA HIS A 20 -1.19 -10.11 7.51
C HIS A 20 -1.05 -8.61 7.84
N SER A 21 -1.44 -7.74 6.90
CA SER A 21 -1.42 -6.29 7.14
C SER A 21 -2.27 -5.89 8.36
N VAL A 22 -3.45 -6.50 8.52
CA VAL A 22 -4.35 -6.25 9.66
C VAL A 22 -3.72 -6.70 10.98
N GLY A 23 -3.10 -7.89 11.00
CA GLY A 23 -2.38 -8.40 12.17
C GLY A 23 -1.24 -7.48 12.60
N LYS A 24 -0.42 -7.02 11.66
CA LYS A 24 0.69 -6.09 11.96
C LYS A 24 0.18 -4.71 12.39
N MET A 25 -0.91 -4.21 11.80
CA MET A 25 -1.55 -2.98 12.27
C MET A 25 -2.00 -3.06 13.72
N MET A 26 -2.58 -4.20 14.12
CA MET A 26 -2.94 -4.45 15.51
C MET A 26 -1.70 -4.51 16.42
N GLN A 27 -0.65 -5.23 15.99
CA GLN A 27 0.61 -5.38 16.74
C GLN A 27 1.29 -4.03 17.01
N TYR A 28 1.36 -3.15 16.01
CA TYR A 28 2.08 -1.87 16.11
C TYR A 28 1.19 -0.66 16.45
N GLY A 29 -0.10 -0.90 16.76
CA GLY A 29 -1.06 0.17 17.04
C GLY A 29 -1.17 1.17 15.88
N LEU A 30 -1.26 0.68 14.65
CA LEU A 30 -1.36 1.48 13.43
C LEU A 30 -2.79 1.48 12.91
N SER A 31 -3.27 2.66 12.52
CA SER A 31 -4.55 2.79 11.82
C SER A 31 -4.35 2.66 10.32
N ALA A 32 -5.40 2.21 9.62
CA ALA A 32 -5.42 2.16 8.17
C ALA A 32 -5.21 3.55 7.53
N GLN A 33 -5.75 4.60 8.14
CA GLN A 33 -5.52 5.98 7.69
C GLN A 33 -4.05 6.36 7.79
N ARG A 34 -3.33 5.90 8.83
CA ARG A 34 -1.89 6.14 8.95
C ARG A 34 -1.12 5.41 7.86
N ALA A 35 -1.45 4.15 7.56
CA ALA A 35 -0.84 3.41 6.46
C ALA A 35 -1.12 4.07 5.09
N ILE A 36 -2.37 4.47 4.82
CA ILE A 36 -2.75 5.22 3.61
C ILE A 36 -1.95 6.53 3.49
N ARG A 37 -1.68 7.22 4.60
CA ARG A 37 -0.87 8.45 4.60
C ARG A 37 0.55 8.18 4.10
N VAL A 38 1.18 7.11 4.58
CA VAL A 38 2.51 6.70 4.14
C VAL A 38 2.52 6.41 2.64
N ILE A 39 1.52 5.69 2.13
CA ILE A 39 1.39 5.41 0.68
C ILE A 39 1.27 6.69 -0.14
N ARG A 40 0.49 7.67 0.34
CA ARG A 40 0.24 8.93 -0.40
C ARG A 40 1.39 9.93 -0.31
N SER A 41 2.20 9.86 0.73
CA SER A 41 3.29 10.82 0.99
C SER A 41 4.45 10.11 1.69
N TYR A 42 5.20 9.34 0.90
CA TYR A 42 6.39 8.65 1.36
C TYR A 42 7.63 9.53 1.24
N GLN A 43 8.58 9.30 2.12
CA GLN A 43 9.89 9.93 2.07
C GLN A 43 10.95 9.01 1.44
N ARG A 44 10.74 7.69 1.56
CA ARG A 44 11.60 6.67 0.94
C ARG A 44 10.73 5.61 0.27
N ILE A 45 11.22 5.09 -0.85
CA ILE A 45 10.68 3.94 -1.56
C ILE A 45 11.78 2.90 -1.71
N GLU A 46 11.44 1.64 -1.47
CA GLU A 46 12.30 0.47 -1.63
C GLU A 46 11.54 -0.57 -2.48
N LEU A 47 12.23 -1.19 -3.43
CA LEU A 47 11.64 -2.26 -4.23
C LEU A 47 11.44 -3.50 -3.34
N GLY A 48 10.24 -4.08 -3.37
CA GLY A 48 9.94 -5.28 -2.60
C GLY A 48 10.60 -6.53 -3.20
N VAL A 49 10.77 -7.56 -2.37
CA VAL A 49 11.36 -8.85 -2.76
C VAL A 49 10.50 -9.55 -3.84
N ALA A 50 9.18 -9.46 -3.71
CA ALA A 50 8.24 -10.07 -4.65
C ALA A 50 7.95 -9.16 -5.85
N LYS A 51 7.72 -9.76 -7.03
CA LYS A 51 7.39 -9.05 -8.28
C LYS A 51 6.24 -8.05 -8.07
N ASN A 52 6.41 -6.84 -8.61
CA ASN A 52 5.44 -5.72 -8.53
C ASN A 52 5.10 -5.23 -7.12
N THR A 53 5.96 -5.53 -6.14
CA THR A 53 5.79 -5.09 -4.77
C THR A 53 6.73 -3.93 -4.46
N VAL A 54 6.23 -2.96 -3.70
CA VAL A 54 7.00 -1.79 -3.26
C VAL A 54 6.76 -1.57 -1.78
N ALA A 55 7.82 -1.24 -1.07
CA ALA A 55 7.80 -0.80 0.31
C ALA A 55 8.04 0.71 0.35
N VAL A 56 7.17 1.43 1.05
CA VAL A 56 7.27 2.87 1.21
C VAL A 56 7.33 3.23 2.67
N MET A 57 8.06 4.30 2.98
CA MET A 57 8.31 4.70 4.35
C MET A 57 8.09 6.20 4.58
N GLN A 58 7.59 6.53 5.77
CA GLN A 58 7.51 7.88 6.29
C GLN A 58 7.94 7.93 7.76
N PRO A 59 8.77 8.91 8.19
CA PRO A 59 9.08 9.10 9.60
C PRO A 59 7.83 9.55 10.38
N VAL A 60 7.77 9.18 11.65
CA VAL A 60 6.65 9.54 12.53
C VAL A 60 6.71 11.02 12.91
N SER A 61 7.88 11.47 13.35
CA SER A 61 8.16 12.84 13.75
C SER A 61 9.60 13.18 13.37
N VAL A 62 9.75 14.21 12.55
CA VAL A 62 11.05 14.72 12.13
C VAL A 62 11.39 15.90 13.03
N LYS A 63 12.52 15.79 13.72
CA LYS A 63 13.14 16.87 14.49
C LYS A 63 14.34 17.40 13.70
N THR A 64 14.61 18.68 13.83
CA THR A 64 15.79 19.32 13.25
C THR A 64 16.79 19.57 14.36
N ASP A 65 18.02 19.10 14.18
CA ASP A 65 19.12 19.36 15.13
C ASP A 65 19.63 20.80 15.00
N LYS A 66 20.49 21.23 15.93
CA LYS A 66 21.16 22.54 15.92
C LYS A 66 21.93 22.80 14.61
N ASP A 67 22.41 21.74 13.98
CA ASP A 67 23.13 21.77 12.69
C ASP A 67 22.20 21.78 11.45
N GLY A 68 20.88 21.90 11.63
CA GLY A 68 19.90 21.85 10.53
C GLY A 68 19.62 20.44 9.98
N LYS A 69 20.20 19.38 10.58
CA LYS A 69 20.01 18.00 10.15
C LYS A 69 18.68 17.42 10.64
N LYS A 70 17.96 16.74 9.74
CA LYS A 70 16.70 16.04 10.05
C LYS A 70 16.99 14.70 10.76
N LYS A 71 16.36 14.49 11.92
CA LYS A 71 16.45 13.28 12.74
C LYS A 71 15.06 12.79 13.13
N TRP A 72 14.85 11.48 13.15
CA TRP A 72 13.61 10.87 13.62
C TRP A 72 13.92 9.64 14.48
N SER A 73 12.98 9.28 15.34
CA SER A 73 13.11 8.12 16.25
C SER A 73 12.29 6.92 15.81
N GLN A 74 11.39 7.08 14.84
CA GLN A 74 10.53 6.01 14.36
C GLN A 74 10.15 6.24 12.90
N GLU A 75 10.04 5.13 12.18
CA GLU A 75 9.54 5.07 10.81
C GLU A 75 8.29 4.20 10.75
N ILE A 76 7.40 4.51 9.83
CA ILE A 76 6.29 3.63 9.48
C ILE A 76 6.49 3.20 8.04
N TRP A 77 6.45 1.89 7.87
CA TRP A 77 6.63 1.21 6.61
C TRP A 77 5.31 0.60 6.15
N VAL A 78 5.06 0.66 4.86
CA VAL A 78 3.93 0.01 4.20
C VAL A 78 4.43 -0.69 2.97
N MET A 79 4.20 -2.00 2.90
CA MET A 79 4.47 -2.82 1.73
C MET A 79 3.17 -3.14 1.01
N TYR A 80 3.13 -2.83 -0.28
CA TYR A 80 1.97 -3.08 -1.10
C TYR A 80 2.35 -3.51 -2.51
N GLN A 81 1.44 -4.27 -3.13
CA GLN A 81 1.54 -4.65 -4.53
C GLN A 81 0.57 -3.79 -5.33
N SER A 82 1.07 -3.19 -6.42
CA SER A 82 0.19 -2.55 -7.39
C SER A 82 -0.19 -3.57 -8.46
N HIS A 83 -1.46 -3.94 -8.51
CA HIS A 83 -1.99 -4.57 -9.72
C HIS A 83 -2.11 -3.46 -10.77
N LYS A 84 -1.02 -3.20 -11.51
CA LYS A 84 -1.19 -2.61 -12.84
C LYS A 84 -1.77 -3.72 -13.69
N VAL A 85 -3.08 -3.70 -13.89
CA VAL A 85 -3.65 -4.47 -14.98
C VAL A 85 -2.99 -3.95 -16.25
N ARG A 86 -2.15 -4.79 -16.86
CA ARG A 86 -1.63 -4.58 -18.21
C ARG A 86 -2.82 -4.66 -19.18
N ASN A 87 -3.71 -3.67 -19.21
CA ASN A 87 -4.71 -3.52 -20.27
C ASN A 87 -4.66 -2.03 -20.67
N SER A 88 -4.79 -1.63 -21.93
CA SER A 88 -6.12 -1.54 -22.54
C SER A 88 -6.06 -1.09 -24.02
N LYS A 89 -5.04 -1.41 -24.82
CA LYS A 89 -5.11 -1.03 -26.26
C LYS A 89 -6.06 -1.95 -27.04
N SER A 90 -6.21 -3.20 -26.60
CA SER A 90 -7.06 -4.22 -27.24
C SER A 90 -8.55 -4.18 -26.85
N GLN A 91 -8.94 -3.60 -25.71
CA GLN A 91 -10.34 -3.55 -25.29
C GLN A 91 -11.12 -2.29 -25.75
N ILE A 92 -10.43 -1.20 -26.09
CA ILE A 92 -11.10 0.01 -26.63
C ILE A 92 -11.58 -0.21 -28.07
N LEU A 93 -10.92 -1.10 -28.83
CA LEU A 93 -11.29 -1.42 -30.22
C LEU A 93 -12.60 -2.22 -30.35
N ASN A 94 -13.01 -2.98 -29.33
CA ASN A 94 -14.22 -3.82 -29.39
C ASN A 94 -15.49 -3.14 -28.88
N LEU A 95 -15.41 -1.96 -28.24
CA LEU A 95 -16.59 -1.29 -27.67
C LEU A 95 -17.31 -0.34 -28.65
N LYS A 96 -16.72 -0.06 -29.81
CA LYS A 96 -17.30 0.88 -30.79
C LYS A 96 -18.44 0.30 -31.64
N GLN A 97 -18.82 -0.97 -31.46
CA GLN A 97 -19.73 -1.66 -32.39
C GLN A 97 -21.15 -1.94 -31.85
N THR A 98 -21.49 -1.63 -30.59
CA THR A 98 -22.86 -1.82 -30.05
C THR A 98 -23.29 -0.58 -29.25
N SER A 99 -23.95 0.39 -29.89
CA SER A 99 -25.42 0.58 -29.93
C SER A 99 -26.02 1.33 -28.72
N SER A 100 -26.38 2.60 -28.96
CA SER A 100 -27.71 3.17 -28.69
C SER A 100 -28.40 2.91 -27.33
N SER A 101 -27.80 3.31 -26.21
CA SER A 101 -28.53 3.55 -24.96
C SER A 101 -27.83 4.65 -24.14
N SER A 102 -28.62 5.46 -23.43
CA SER A 102 -28.26 6.76 -22.83
C SER A 102 -26.83 6.84 -22.26
N PRO A 103 -26.00 7.85 -22.67
CA PRO A 103 -24.58 7.91 -22.36
C PRO A 103 -24.21 7.90 -20.87
N SER A 104 -25.06 8.44 -19.99
CA SER A 104 -24.70 8.67 -18.58
C SER A 104 -24.56 7.36 -17.79
N VAL A 105 -25.53 6.45 -17.86
CA VAL A 105 -25.53 5.21 -17.05
C VAL A 105 -24.48 4.20 -17.51
N ALA A 106 -24.22 4.13 -18.82
CA ALA A 106 -23.16 3.27 -19.37
C ALA A 106 -21.76 3.77 -18.94
N THR A 107 -21.56 5.10 -18.90
CA THR A 107 -20.27 5.67 -18.49
C THR A 107 -19.95 5.44 -17.02
N ASP A 108 -20.95 5.41 -16.14
CA ASP A 108 -20.72 5.17 -14.70
C ASP A 108 -20.36 3.70 -14.41
N ARG A 109 -20.97 2.75 -15.13
CA ARG A 109 -20.57 1.32 -15.05
C ARG A 109 -19.17 1.08 -15.61
N LEU A 110 -18.85 1.68 -16.75
CA LEU A 110 -17.51 1.63 -17.34
C LEU A 110 -16.45 2.28 -16.44
N LYS A 111 -16.76 3.44 -15.84
CA LYS A 111 -15.89 4.08 -14.84
C LYS A 111 -15.65 3.15 -13.66
N ASN A 112 -16.69 2.58 -13.05
CA ASN A 112 -16.53 1.65 -11.91
C ASN A 112 -15.73 0.39 -12.29
N GLN A 113 -15.90 -0.12 -13.50
CA GLN A 113 -15.17 -1.27 -14.02
C GLN A 113 -13.69 -0.96 -14.34
N LEU A 114 -13.39 0.29 -14.72
CA LEU A 114 -12.04 0.81 -14.96
C LEU A 114 -11.32 1.22 -13.66
N PHE A 115 -12.04 1.83 -12.70
CA PHE A 115 -11.50 2.17 -11.37
C PHE A 115 -11.24 0.93 -10.50
N SER A 116 -11.84 -0.22 -10.83
CA SER A 116 -11.55 -1.53 -10.22
C SER A 116 -10.19 -2.12 -10.62
N GLN A 117 -9.48 -1.56 -11.61
CA GLN A 117 -8.27 -2.20 -12.18
C GLN A 117 -6.95 -1.76 -11.53
N ASN A 118 -6.97 -0.89 -10.52
CA ASN A 118 -5.76 -0.38 -9.85
C ASN A 118 -5.89 -0.41 -8.32
N GLN A 119 -6.49 -1.47 -7.78
CA GLN A 119 -6.52 -1.70 -6.33
C GLN A 119 -5.11 -1.99 -5.81
N LEU A 120 -4.72 -1.32 -4.73
CA LEU A 120 -3.45 -1.59 -4.03
C LEU A 120 -3.68 -2.69 -3.00
N LYS A 121 -2.99 -3.81 -3.17
CA LYS A 121 -2.99 -4.91 -2.19
C LYS A 121 -1.97 -4.60 -1.11
N ILE A 122 -2.42 -4.21 0.08
CA ILE A 122 -1.58 -3.93 1.24
C ILE A 122 -1.19 -5.25 1.88
N ILE A 123 0.10 -5.56 1.83
CA ILE A 123 0.66 -6.83 2.29
C ILE A 123 1.07 -6.71 3.75
N SER A 124 1.83 -5.67 4.11
CA SER A 124 2.33 -5.50 5.47
C SER A 124 2.49 -4.03 5.86
N VAL A 125 2.38 -3.76 7.16
CA VAL A 125 2.47 -2.43 7.76
C VAL A 125 3.20 -2.55 9.10
N TRP A 126 4.34 -1.88 9.27
CA TRP A 126 5.11 -2.01 10.52
C TRP A 126 5.74 -0.69 10.97
N ARG A 127 6.08 -0.63 12.26
CA ARG A 127 6.92 0.44 12.84
C ARG A 127 8.35 -0.05 12.95
N TYR A 128 9.29 0.79 12.55
CA TYR A 128 10.72 0.55 12.76
C TYR A 128 11.25 1.54 13.81
N PRO A 129 11.93 1.06 14.88
CA PRO A 129 12.56 1.95 15.86
C PRO A 129 13.86 2.52 15.27
N GLY A 130 13.93 3.85 15.19
CA GLY A 130 15.10 4.57 14.66
C GLY A 130 15.01 4.90 13.18
N VAL A 131 16.18 4.95 12.54
CA VAL A 131 16.36 5.26 11.12
C VAL A 131 16.77 3.98 10.42
N SER A 132 16.07 3.57 9.36
CA SER A 132 16.45 2.35 8.64
C SER A 132 17.82 2.54 7.97
N PRO A 133 18.73 1.54 8.10
CA PRO A 133 19.99 1.52 7.36
C PRO A 133 19.74 1.74 5.87
N LYS A 134 20.53 2.59 5.22
CA LYS A 134 20.49 2.72 3.76
C LYS A 134 21.38 1.61 3.19
N ASN A 135 20.80 0.71 2.40
CA ASN A 135 21.42 -0.49 1.80
C ASN A 135 21.78 -1.63 2.77
N ASN A 136 20.80 -2.28 3.39
CA ASN A 136 21.02 -3.60 3.99
C ASN A 136 19.95 -4.58 3.46
N PRO A 137 20.33 -5.73 2.85
CA PRO A 137 19.38 -6.70 2.33
C PRO A 137 18.43 -7.19 3.44
N ILE A 138 17.19 -7.43 3.05
CA ILE A 138 16.14 -7.92 3.94
C ILE A 138 16.60 -9.25 4.59
N PRO A 139 16.48 -9.41 5.92
CA PRO A 139 16.85 -10.64 6.62
C PRO A 139 16.17 -11.87 6.02
N SER A 140 16.90 -12.96 5.90
CA SER A 140 16.45 -14.23 5.28
C SER A 140 15.19 -14.80 5.93
N GLU A 141 14.97 -14.55 7.21
CA GLU A 141 13.77 -14.94 7.97
C GLU A 141 12.48 -14.38 7.36
N ILE A 142 12.52 -13.17 6.77
CA ILE A 142 11.36 -12.54 6.10
C ILE A 142 11.22 -13.07 4.66
N LEU A 143 12.31 -13.54 4.05
CA LEU A 143 12.29 -14.15 2.71
C LEU A 143 11.54 -15.48 2.73
N GLU A 144 11.76 -16.28 3.76
CA GLU A 144 11.06 -17.56 3.97
C GLU A 144 9.57 -17.35 4.25
N GLU A 145 9.21 -16.37 5.10
CA GLU A 145 7.81 -16.09 5.45
C GLU A 145 6.99 -15.55 4.25
N VAL A 146 7.62 -14.83 3.32
CA VAL A 146 6.95 -14.31 2.12
C VAL A 146 6.78 -15.38 1.04
N GLY A 147 7.69 -16.36 0.95
CA GLY A 147 7.60 -17.47 -0.01
C GLY A 147 6.35 -18.33 0.16
N ASP A 148 5.90 -18.51 1.39
CA ASP A 148 4.72 -19.34 1.72
C ASP A 148 3.37 -18.62 1.52
N MET A 149 3.37 -17.31 1.24
CA MET A 149 2.13 -16.51 1.09
C MET A 149 1.80 -16.11 -0.36
N ILE A 150 2.60 -16.53 -1.34
CA ILE A 150 2.41 -16.22 -2.77
C ILE A 150 1.78 -17.37 -3.53
#